data_AF-A0A453L4H9-F1
#
_entry.id   AF-A0A453L4H9-F1
#
_cell.length_a   1.000
_cell.length_b   1.000
_cell.length_c   1.000
_cell.angle_alpha   90.00
_cell.angle_beta   90.00
_cell.angle_gamma   90.00
#
_symmetry.space_group_name_H-M   'P 1'
#
loop_
_entity.id
_entity.type
_entity.pdbx_description
1 polymer ?
#
loop_
_entity_poly.entity_id
_entity_poly.type
_entity_poly.pdbx_seq_one_letter_code
_entity_poly.pdbx_strand_id
1 'polypeptide(L)'
;MAAPPLLLLAALLLLLPAAARPAPARVFSVADYGAAGDGSRYDTAAIQAAVDACAAAGGGRVLLPAPGDYLTATVRLRSGVVLDVAPGARLLG
;
A
#
# COMPACT_ATOMS: atom_id res chain seq x y z
N MET A 1 -15.16 -35.53 42.10
CA MET A 1 -15.75 -35.08 40.82
C MET A 1 -14.68 -34.28 40.08
N ALA A 2 -13.73 -34.96 39.43
CA ALA A 2 -12.62 -34.32 38.73
C ALA A 2 -13.09 -33.96 37.31
N ALA A 3 -13.08 -32.68 36.96
CA ALA A 3 -13.41 -32.22 35.62
C ALA A 3 -12.41 -32.85 34.60
N PRO A 4 -12.88 -33.47 33.50
CA PRO A 4 -12.01 -34.21 32.59
C PRO A 4 -11.06 -33.26 31.83
N PRO A 5 -9.76 -33.59 31.70
CA PRO A 5 -8.74 -32.73 31.10
C PRO A 5 -8.99 -32.36 29.63
N LEU A 6 -9.90 -33.08 28.95
CA LEU A 6 -10.32 -32.80 27.57
C LEU A 6 -11.13 -31.51 27.42
N LEU A 7 -11.88 -31.08 28.45
CA LEU A 7 -12.62 -29.81 28.43
C LEU A 7 -11.69 -28.59 28.48
N LEU A 8 -10.55 -28.72 29.17
CA LEU A 8 -9.51 -27.69 29.22
C LEU A 8 -8.79 -27.53 27.87
N LEU A 9 -8.58 -28.63 27.15
CA LEU A 9 -7.95 -28.59 25.82
C LEU A 9 -8.86 -27.95 24.77
N ALA A 10 -10.17 -28.23 24.82
CA ALA A 10 -11.16 -27.62 23.95
C ALA A 10 -11.30 -26.11 24.22
N ALA A 11 -11.31 -25.69 25.49
CA ALA A 11 -11.34 -24.28 25.87
C ALA A 11 -10.10 -23.51 25.41
N LEU A 12 -8.92 -24.15 25.46
CA LEU A 12 -7.67 -23.56 24.98
C LEU A 12 -7.64 -23.36 23.45
N LEU A 13 -8.31 -24.23 22.69
CA LEU A 13 -8.44 -24.10 21.24
C LEU A 13 -9.40 -22.96 20.83
N LEU A 14 -10.39 -22.62 21.66
CA LEU A 14 -11.32 -21.50 21.45
C LEU A 14 -10.73 -20.12 21.81
N LEU A 15 -9.64 -20.10 22.57
CA LEU A 15 -8.92 -18.88 22.97
C LEU A 15 -7.80 -18.51 21.99
N LEU A 16 -7.60 -19.29 20.91
CA LEU A 16 -6.65 -18.93 19.86
C LEU A 16 -7.17 -17.68 19.14
N PRO A 17 -6.42 -16.57 19.16
CA PRO A 17 -6.78 -15.42 18.34
C PRO A 17 -6.78 -15.89 16.90
N ALA A 18 -7.91 -15.77 16.22
CA ALA A 18 -8.00 -16.01 14.79
C ALA A 18 -6.89 -15.19 14.14
N ALA A 19 -5.90 -15.86 13.55
CA ALA A 19 -4.77 -15.20 12.92
C ALA A 19 -5.33 -14.16 11.95
N ALA A 20 -5.11 -12.88 12.26
CA ALA A 20 -5.57 -11.79 11.43
C ALA A 20 -4.93 -12.00 10.05
N ARG A 21 -5.76 -12.36 9.06
CA ARG A 21 -5.27 -12.53 7.70
C ARG A 21 -4.63 -11.20 7.30
N PRO A 22 -3.37 -11.19 6.87
CA PRO A 22 -2.79 -9.96 6.32
C PRO A 22 -3.71 -9.51 5.20
N ALA A 23 -4.27 -8.30 5.34
CA ALA A 23 -5.09 -7.72 4.30
C ALA A 23 -4.25 -7.68 3.01
N PRO A 24 -4.85 -7.93 1.83
CA PRO A 24 -4.13 -7.81 0.58
C PRO A 24 -3.46 -6.44 0.52
N ALA A 25 -2.17 -6.41 0.14
CA ALA A 25 -1.42 -5.18 0.05
C ALA A 25 -2.13 -4.24 -0.94
N ARG A 26 -2.61 -3.10 -0.45
CA ARG A 26 -3.30 -2.10 -1.29
C ARG A 26 -2.27 -1.41 -2.18
N VAL A 27 -2.48 -1.51 -3.49
CA VAL A 27 -1.62 -0.87 -4.50
C VAL A 27 -2.42 0.21 -5.22
N PHE A 28 -1.84 1.40 -5.29
CA PHE A 28 -2.41 2.59 -5.92
C PHE A 28 -1.50 2.99 -7.09
N SER A 29 -1.88 2.66 -8.32
CA SER A 29 -1.08 3.04 -9.50
C SER A 29 -1.28 4.52 -9.78
N VAL A 30 -0.21 5.29 -9.93
CA VAL A 30 -0.29 6.73 -10.24
C VAL A 30 -0.99 7.01 -11.59
N ALA A 31 -1.01 6.04 -12.49
CA ALA A 31 -1.74 6.12 -13.76
C ALA A 31 -3.26 6.24 -13.55
N ASP A 32 -3.80 5.58 -12.52
CA ASP A 32 -5.23 5.66 -12.16
C ASP A 32 -5.62 7.06 -11.63
N TYR A 33 -4.61 7.84 -11.21
CA TYR A 33 -4.75 9.21 -10.73
C TYR A 33 -4.37 10.26 -11.80
N GLY A 34 -4.09 9.81 -13.03
CA GLY A 34 -3.84 10.69 -14.18
C GLY A 34 -2.37 11.06 -14.41
N ALA A 35 -1.42 10.30 -13.86
CA ALA A 35 -0.01 10.48 -14.20
C ALA A 35 0.24 10.01 -15.64
N ALA A 36 0.89 10.86 -16.45
CA ALA A 36 1.18 10.60 -17.85
C ALA A 36 2.44 9.75 -18.04
N GLY A 37 3.48 9.94 -17.21
CA GLY A 37 4.74 9.21 -17.34
C GLY A 37 5.51 9.55 -18.64
N ASP A 38 5.31 10.74 -19.19
CA ASP A 38 5.87 11.19 -20.48
C ASP A 38 7.19 11.99 -20.35
N GLY A 39 7.65 12.26 -19.13
CA GLY A 39 8.87 13.00 -18.81
C GLY A 39 8.80 14.50 -19.09
N SER A 40 7.67 15.02 -19.57
CA SER A 40 7.51 16.41 -20.00
C SER A 40 6.46 17.16 -19.18
N ARG A 41 5.36 16.50 -18.81
CA ARG A 41 4.30 17.09 -17.99
C ARG A 41 4.56 16.80 -16.52
N TYR A 42 4.27 17.78 -15.66
CA TYR A 42 4.29 17.55 -14.22
C TYR A 42 3.18 16.59 -13.77
N ASP A 43 3.59 15.41 -13.33
CA ASP A 43 2.75 14.38 -12.72
C ASP A 43 2.56 14.56 -11.21
N THR A 44 3.14 15.64 -10.64
CA THR A 44 3.14 15.95 -9.20
C THR A 44 1.75 15.80 -8.56
N ALA A 45 0.71 16.35 -9.21
CA ALA A 45 -0.66 16.32 -8.68
C ALA A 45 -1.25 14.90 -8.66
N ALA A 46 -1.00 14.11 -9.70
CA ALA A 46 -1.46 12.72 -9.78
C ALA A 46 -0.75 11.83 -8.76
N ILE A 47 0.58 11.98 -8.63
CA ILE A 47 1.38 11.25 -7.65
C ILE A 47 0.94 11.61 -6.21
N GLN A 48 0.73 12.91 -5.93
CA GLN A 48 0.26 13.34 -4.62
C GLN A 48 -1.14 12.81 -4.31
N ALA A 49 -2.05 12.80 -5.29
CA ALA A 49 -3.39 12.23 -5.13
C ALA A 49 -3.35 10.73 -4.81
N ALA A 50 -2.47 9.98 -5.48
CA ALA A 50 -2.26 8.55 -5.19
C ALA A 50 -1.71 8.33 -3.77
N VAL A 51 -0.77 9.17 -3.33
CA VAL A 51 -0.22 9.15 -1.96
C VAL A 51 -1.29 9.45 -0.91
N ASP A 52 -2.09 10.50 -1.12
CA ASP A 52 -3.13 10.89 -0.17
C ASP A 52 -4.26 9.84 -0.09
N ALA A 53 -4.65 9.25 -1.23
CA ALA A 53 -5.61 8.14 -1.27
C ALA A 53 -5.06 6.88 -0.58
N CYS A 54 -3.78 6.55 -0.81
CA CYS A 54 -3.11 5.44 -0.16
C CYS A 54 -3.05 5.63 1.36
N ALA A 55 -2.77 6.84 1.83
CA ALA A 55 -2.74 7.16 3.24
C ALA A 55 -4.14 7.10 3.87
N ALA A 56 -5.15 7.65 3.20
CA ALA A 56 -6.55 7.62 3.65
C ALA A 56 -7.09 6.19 3.77
N ALA A 57 -6.61 5.27 2.94
CA ALA A 57 -6.95 3.86 3.02
C ALA A 57 -6.24 3.12 4.18
N GLY A 58 -5.42 3.78 4.99
CA GLY A 58 -4.66 3.18 6.08
C GLY A 58 -3.29 2.64 5.66
N GLY A 59 -2.69 3.21 4.62
CA GLY A 59 -1.38 2.82 4.11
C GLY A 59 -1.41 1.71 3.06
N GLY A 60 -0.26 1.48 2.45
CA GLY A 60 -0.08 0.60 1.30
C GLY A 60 1.07 1.04 0.40
N ARG A 61 0.93 0.77 -0.89
CA ARG A 61 1.94 1.03 -1.91
C ARG A 61 1.37 1.93 -3.00
N VAL A 62 2.10 2.99 -3.34
CA VAL A 62 1.84 3.82 -4.52
C VAL A 62 2.81 3.37 -5.62
N LEU A 63 2.29 2.82 -6.71
CA LEU A 63 3.06 2.26 -7.79
C LEU A 63 3.24 3.27 -8.93
N LEU A 64 4.49 3.50 -9.34
CA LEU A 64 4.85 4.14 -10.59
C LEU A 64 5.16 3.04 -11.61
N PRO A 65 4.21 2.70 -12.51
CA PRO A 65 4.38 1.60 -13.44
C PRO A 65 5.47 1.88 -14.48
N ALA A 66 6.06 0.80 -15.01
CA ALA A 66 6.99 0.89 -16.13
C ALA A 66 6.25 0.55 -17.45
N PRO A 67 6.72 1.09 -18.59
CA PRO A 67 7.69 2.19 -18.70
C PRO A 67 7.06 3.54 -18.28
N GLY A 68 7.86 4.47 -17.78
CA GLY A 68 7.38 5.82 -17.49
C GLY A 68 8.44 6.75 -16.91
N ASP A 69 8.52 7.95 -17.46
CA ASP A 69 9.31 9.06 -16.94
C ASP A 69 8.38 10.04 -16.23
N TYR A 70 8.42 10.08 -14.90
CA TYR A 70 7.49 10.88 -14.09
C TYR A 70 8.17 12.16 -13.64
N LEU A 71 7.94 13.25 -14.39
CA LEU A 71 8.42 14.57 -14.00
C LEU A 71 7.59 15.10 -12.83
N THR A 72 8.23 15.39 -11.71
CA THR A 72 7.57 15.83 -10.50
C THR A 72 8.33 16.95 -9.82
N ALA A 73 7.58 17.85 -9.18
CA ALA A 73 8.13 18.67 -8.11
C ALA A 73 8.12 17.87 -6.79
N THR A 74 8.10 18.56 -5.66
CA THR A 74 8.07 17.92 -4.33
C THR A 74 6.83 17.04 -4.13
N VAL A 75 7.07 15.75 -3.84
CA VAL A 75 6.04 14.81 -3.37
C VAL A 75 6.12 14.70 -1.84
N ARG A 76 5.00 14.87 -1.16
CA ARG A 76 4.92 14.76 0.30
C ARG A 76 4.40 13.39 0.70
N LEU A 77 5.32 12.50 1.10
CA LEU A 77 4.96 11.18 1.60
C LEU A 77 4.16 11.27 2.91
N ARG A 78 3.36 10.22 3.14
CA ARG A 78 2.52 10.03 4.33
C ARG A 78 2.96 8.77 5.07
N SER A 79 2.66 8.71 6.36
CA SER A 79 2.94 7.52 7.18
C SER A 79 2.26 6.28 6.61
N GLY A 80 3.00 5.17 6.55
CA GLY A 80 2.48 3.89 6.05
C GLY A 80 2.34 3.80 4.53
N VAL A 81 2.83 4.79 3.77
CA VAL A 81 2.87 4.76 2.31
C VAL A 81 4.26 4.40 1.81
N VAL A 82 4.34 3.38 0.96
CA VAL A 82 5.55 3.02 0.22
C VAL A 82 5.43 3.55 -1.20
N LEU A 83 6.36 4.40 -1.63
CA LEU A 83 6.48 4.80 -3.02
C LEU A 83 7.28 3.72 -3.76
N ASP A 84 6.62 2.96 -4.62
CA ASP A 84 7.21 1.86 -5.39
C ASP A 84 7.43 2.31 -6.84
N VAL A 85 8.70 2.39 -7.22
CA VAL A 85 9.12 2.76 -8.57
C VAL A 85 9.46 1.48 -9.29
N ALA A 86 8.61 1.06 -10.23
CA ALA A 86 8.83 -0.19 -10.94
C ALA A 86 10.16 -0.17 -11.70
N PRO A 87 10.82 -1.33 -11.88
CA PRO A 87 12.00 -1.40 -12.73
C PRO A 87 11.73 -0.85 -14.13
N GLY A 88 12.44 0.20 -14.52
CA GLY A 88 12.23 0.89 -15.81
C GLY A 88 11.35 2.14 -15.75
N ALA A 89 10.77 2.46 -14.60
CA ALA A 89 10.20 3.78 -14.32
C ALA A 89 11.28 4.72 -13.74
N ARG A 90 11.16 6.02 -14.00
CA ARG A 90 12.07 7.05 -13.48
C ARG A 90 11.28 8.19 -12.85
N LEU A 91 11.79 8.71 -11.74
CA LEU A 91 11.34 9.96 -11.14
C LEU A 91 12.30 11.07 -11.55
N LEU A 92 11.79 12.08 -12.24
CA LEU A 92 12.55 13.25 -12.67
C LEU A 92 12.17 14.44 -11.77
N GLY A 93 13.16 15.19 -11.30
CA GLY A 93 13.00 16.32 -10.37
C GLY A 93 13.45 17.65 -10.97
#